data_AF-A0A7S3NH79-F1
#
_entry.id   AF-A0A7S3NH79-F1
#
_cell.length_a   1.000
_cell.length_b   1.000
_cell.length_c   1.000
_cell.angle_alpha   90.00
_cell.angle_beta   90.00
_cell.angle_gamma   90.00
#
_symmetry.space_group_name_H-M   'P 1'
#
loop_
_entity.id
_entity.type
_entity.pdbx_description
1 polymer ?
#
loop_
_entity_poly.entity_id
_entity_poly.type
_entity_poly.pdbx_seq_one_letter_code
_entity_poly.pdbx_strand_id
1 'polypeptide(L)'
;LKQTLVDLQSSDKYFAKIAEHSFGDDIIRGRIRKGKETSQFLNLFANGVVIHYGMRGVENLNREIFSVYCPFNKKSKAMELSHLDRFYFNSGNVYFMISADNSKLFKWIGQGSNQQERSFEPQLLFSGKEIIEVKQGE
;
A
#
# COMPACT_ATOMS: atom_id res chain seq x y z
N LEU A 1 -8.69 -20.93 3.21
CA LEU A 1 -8.99 -19.48 3.05
C LEU A 1 -10.00 -18.98 4.10
N LYS A 2 -11.29 -19.35 4.08
CA LYS A 2 -12.23 -18.89 5.12
C LYS A 2 -11.81 -19.28 6.55
N GLN A 3 -11.43 -20.54 6.76
CA GLN A 3 -10.93 -21.02 8.06
C GLN A 3 -9.67 -20.27 8.50
N THR A 4 -8.68 -20.14 7.60
CA THR A 4 -7.43 -19.39 7.83
C THR A 4 -7.68 -17.94 8.25
N LEU A 5 -8.67 -17.27 7.67
CA LEU A 5 -9.05 -15.90 8.05
C LEU A 5 -9.69 -15.83 9.45
N VAL A 6 -10.50 -16.84 9.81
CA VAL A 6 -11.07 -16.95 11.16
C VAL A 6 -9.98 -17.21 12.19
N ASP A 7 -9.00 -18.06 11.86
CA ASP A 7 -7.87 -18.39 12.73
C ASP A 7 -6.98 -17.15 12.95
N LEU A 8 -6.69 -16.37 11.90
CA LEU A 8 -5.96 -15.10 12.02
C LEU A 8 -6.69 -14.07 12.87
N GLN A 9 -8.01 -13.89 12.65
CA GLN A 9 -8.80 -12.97 13.47
C GLN A 9 -8.86 -13.39 14.93
N SER A 10 -8.84 -14.70 15.20
CA SER A 10 -8.80 -15.25 16.55
C SER A 10 -7.42 -15.04 17.19
N SER A 11 -6.35 -15.21 16.41
CA SER A 11 -4.98 -14.92 16.81
C SER A 11 -4.76 -13.44 17.14
N ASP A 12 -5.26 -12.52 16.31
CA ASP A 12 -5.19 -11.07 16.55
C ASP A 12 -5.82 -10.69 17.91
N LYS A 13 -6.99 -11.26 18.21
CA LYS A 13 -7.66 -11.06 19.51
C LYS A 13 -6.84 -11.61 20.67
N TYR A 14 -6.19 -12.75 20.47
CA TYR A 14 -5.32 -13.36 21.47
C TYR A 14 -4.10 -12.50 21.77
N PHE A 15 -3.40 -12.00 20.74
CA PHE A 15 -2.28 -11.07 20.91
C PHE A 15 -2.69 -9.76 21.57
N ALA A 16 -3.86 -9.22 21.23
CA ALA A 16 -4.39 -8.03 21.91
C ALA A 16 -4.57 -8.28 23.42
N LYS A 17 -4.99 -9.47 23.82
CA LYS A 17 -5.12 -9.86 25.23
C LYS A 17 -3.77 -10.04 25.93
N ILE A 18 -2.77 -10.61 25.25
CA ILE A 18 -1.39 -10.67 25.78
C ILE A 18 -0.83 -9.26 26.01
N ALA A 19 -1.05 -8.35 25.06
CA ALA A 19 -0.63 -6.96 25.21
C ALA A 19 -1.35 -6.29 26.40
N GLU A 20 -2.63 -6.58 26.64
CA GLU A 20 -3.34 -6.12 27.85
C GLU A 20 -2.65 -6.55 29.12
N HIS A 21 -2.32 -7.83 29.20
CA HIS A 21 -1.71 -8.37 30.41
C HIS A 21 -0.31 -7.79 30.64
N SER A 22 0.40 -7.47 29.55
CA SER A 22 1.80 -7.02 29.62
C SER A 22 1.92 -5.52 29.91
N PHE A 23 0.94 -4.72 29.48
CA PHE A 23 1.05 -3.25 29.48
C PHE A 23 -0.17 -2.54 30.09
N GLY A 24 -1.20 -3.26 30.51
CA GLY A 24 -2.38 -2.71 31.17
C GLY A 24 -3.07 -1.60 30.38
N ASP A 25 -3.35 -0.49 31.06
CA ASP A 25 -4.03 0.69 30.52
C ASP A 25 -3.08 1.67 29.80
N ASP A 26 -1.78 1.39 29.76
CA ASP A 26 -0.78 2.29 29.14
C ASP A 26 -0.81 2.24 27.59
N ILE A 27 -1.64 1.38 26.99
CA ILE A 27 -1.75 1.21 25.53
C ILE A 27 -3.11 1.67 25.01
N ILE A 28 -3.08 2.61 24.07
CA ILE A 28 -4.24 2.97 23.25
C ILE A 28 -4.43 1.96 22.12
N ARG A 29 -5.64 1.40 22.02
CA ARG A 29 -6.03 0.44 20.97
C ARG A 29 -6.81 1.11 19.86
N GLY A 30 -6.43 0.85 18.62
CA GLY A 30 -7.16 1.29 17.43
C GLY A 30 -7.35 0.14 16.45
N ARG A 31 -8.60 -0.07 16.01
CA ARG A 31 -8.87 -1.01 14.91
C ARG A 31 -8.64 -0.29 13.58
N ILE A 32 -7.69 -0.79 12.80
CA ILE A 32 -7.42 -0.28 11.45
C ILE A 32 -7.94 -1.29 10.43
N ARG A 33 -8.66 -0.79 9.43
CA ARG A 33 -9.09 -1.60 8.28
C ARG A 33 -8.24 -1.23 7.08
N LYS A 34 -7.92 -2.22 6.26
CA LYS A 34 -7.22 -2.03 4.99
C LYS A 34 -7.88 -0.96 4.13
N GLY A 35 -7.08 -0.04 3.60
CA GLY A 35 -7.51 1.11 2.80
C GLY A 35 -8.09 2.27 3.64
N LYS A 36 -8.33 2.05 4.93
CA LYS A 36 -8.87 3.03 5.90
C LYS A 36 -7.88 3.31 7.03
N GLU A 37 -6.58 3.27 6.71
CA GLU A 37 -5.49 3.60 7.62
C GLU A 37 -5.61 5.06 8.10
N THR A 38 -5.41 5.27 9.40
CA THR A 38 -5.44 6.61 10.02
C THR A 38 -4.13 7.34 9.75
N SER A 39 -4.15 8.68 9.81
CA SER A 39 -2.93 9.48 9.67
C SER A 39 -1.88 9.15 10.73
N GLN A 40 -2.31 8.89 11.97
CA GLN A 40 -1.43 8.48 13.08
C GLN A 40 -0.67 7.20 12.75
N PHE A 41 -1.35 6.19 12.20
CA PHE A 41 -0.71 4.94 11.78
C PHE A 41 0.25 5.15 10.61
N LEU A 42 -0.16 5.90 9.58
CA LEU A 42 0.68 6.16 8.42
C LEU A 42 1.96 6.94 8.79
N ASN A 43 1.90 7.79 9.81
CA ASN A 43 3.05 8.55 10.31
C ASN A 43 4.14 7.68 10.96
N LEU A 44 3.84 6.43 11.32
CA LEU A 44 4.86 5.47 11.79
C LEU A 44 5.83 5.07 10.67
N PHE A 45 5.44 5.26 9.41
CA PHE A 45 6.22 4.87 8.24
C PHE A 45 6.75 6.11 7.52
N ALA A 46 8.04 6.43 7.77
CA ALA A 46 8.66 7.64 7.23
C ALA A 46 8.51 7.77 5.70
N ASN A 47 8.64 6.65 4.99
CA ASN A 47 8.63 6.54 3.53
C ASN A 47 7.25 6.11 2.97
N GLY A 48 6.19 6.23 3.77
CA GLY A 48 4.85 5.75 3.43
C GLY A 48 4.72 4.24 3.46
N VAL A 49 3.57 3.74 2.98
CA VAL A 49 3.19 2.33 3.11
C VAL A 49 2.79 1.74 1.76
N VAL A 50 3.18 0.48 1.54
CA VAL A 50 2.66 -0.36 0.44
C VAL A 50 1.69 -1.38 1.04
N ILE A 51 0.49 -1.47 0.47
CA ILE A 51 -0.60 -2.31 0.97
C ILE A 51 -0.98 -3.31 -0.12
N HIS A 52 -0.70 -4.59 0.12
CA HIS A 52 -1.00 -5.67 -0.83
C HIS A 52 -2.47 -6.09 -0.82
N TYR A 53 -2.99 -6.57 -1.96
CA TYR A 53 -4.38 -6.98 -2.11
C TYR A 53 -4.66 -8.27 -1.31
N GLY A 54 -3.70 -9.19 -1.28
CA GLY A 54 -3.81 -10.49 -0.61
C GLY A 54 -2.71 -10.77 0.43
N MET A 55 -2.72 -12.00 0.95
CA MET A 55 -1.71 -12.51 1.87
C MET A 55 -0.45 -12.99 1.11
N ARG A 56 0.20 -12.07 0.40
CA ARG A 56 1.47 -12.37 -0.28
C ARG A 56 2.60 -11.68 0.45
N GLY A 57 3.69 -12.42 0.64
CA GLY A 57 4.95 -11.84 1.08
C GLY A 57 5.54 -10.97 -0.01
N VAL A 58 6.45 -10.09 0.39
CA VAL A 58 7.18 -9.12 -0.46
C VAL A 58 7.94 -9.79 -1.63
N GLU A 59 8.13 -11.10 -1.59
CA GLU A 59 8.93 -11.85 -2.57
C GLU A 59 8.19 -12.18 -3.88
N ASN A 60 6.89 -11.89 -4.00
CA ASN A 60 6.05 -12.30 -5.14
C ASN A 60 5.41 -11.11 -5.90
N LEU A 61 6.16 -10.03 -6.11
CA LEU A 61 5.69 -8.81 -6.78
C LEU A 61 5.71 -8.91 -8.32
N ASN A 62 5.01 -9.88 -8.91
CA ASN A 62 4.99 -10.05 -10.37
C ASN A 62 3.67 -9.57 -10.97
N ARG A 63 3.76 -8.63 -11.92
CA ARG A 63 2.60 -8.04 -12.63
C ARG A 63 1.60 -7.33 -11.73
N GLU A 64 2.08 -6.77 -10.62
CA GLU A 64 1.26 -6.05 -9.66
C GLU A 64 1.13 -4.58 -10.04
N ILE A 65 -0.02 -4.01 -9.68
CA ILE A 65 -0.35 -2.61 -9.94
C ILE A 65 -0.78 -1.97 -8.64
N PHE A 66 -0.19 -0.82 -8.35
CA PHE A 66 -0.46 -0.05 -7.16
C PHE A 66 -1.03 1.30 -7.55
N SER A 67 -2.15 1.66 -6.95
CA SER A 67 -2.65 3.03 -6.97
C SER A 67 -2.02 3.83 -5.84
N VAL A 68 -1.50 5.00 -6.14
CA VAL A 68 -1.02 5.94 -5.13
C VAL A 68 -2.17 6.79 -4.67
N TYR A 69 -2.27 6.96 -3.36
CA TYR A 69 -3.24 7.83 -2.72
C TYR A 69 -2.54 8.72 -1.69
N CYS A 70 -2.60 10.02 -1.91
CA CYS A 70 -2.12 11.01 -0.95
C CYS A 70 -3.15 12.14 -0.76
N PRO A 71 -4.01 12.03 0.28
CA PRO A 71 -4.85 13.14 0.68
C PRO A 71 -4.01 14.29 1.19
N PHE A 72 -4.49 15.52 0.99
CA PHE A 72 -3.87 16.73 1.53
C PHE A 72 -3.45 16.55 3.00
N ASN A 73 -2.18 16.87 3.29
CA ASN A 73 -1.55 16.78 4.61
C ASN A 73 -1.54 15.37 5.24
N LYS A 74 -1.65 14.32 4.44
CA LYS A 74 -1.45 12.93 4.89
C LYS A 74 -0.24 12.32 4.21
N LYS A 75 0.32 11.28 4.82
CA LYS A 75 1.36 10.46 4.19
C LYS A 75 0.76 9.69 3.02
N SER A 76 1.51 9.62 1.91
CA SER A 76 1.18 8.84 0.74
C SER A 76 1.18 7.34 1.06
N LYS A 77 0.30 6.59 0.41
CA LYS A 77 0.30 5.12 0.42
C LYS A 77 0.10 4.58 -0.99
N ALA A 78 0.69 3.42 -1.26
CA ALA A 78 0.46 2.63 -2.46
C ALA A 78 -0.46 1.46 -2.11
N MET A 79 -1.55 1.30 -2.83
CA MET A 79 -2.51 0.21 -2.65
C MET A 79 -2.55 -0.67 -3.89
N GLU A 80 -2.22 -1.95 -3.71
CA GLU A 80 -2.32 -2.95 -4.76
C GLU A 80 -3.78 -3.11 -5.21
N LEU A 81 -3.99 -3.07 -6.51
CA LEU A 81 -5.27 -3.31 -7.15
C LEU A 81 -5.48 -4.83 -7.31
N SER A 82 -6.71 -5.28 -7.11
CA SER A 82 -7.03 -6.72 -7.18
C SER A 82 -6.83 -7.32 -8.57
N HIS A 83 -7.00 -6.50 -9.61
CA HIS A 83 -6.93 -6.88 -11.02
C HIS A 83 -6.32 -5.75 -11.84
N LEU A 84 -5.55 -6.10 -12.87
CA LEU A 84 -5.17 -5.17 -13.93
C LEU A 84 -6.40 -4.97 -14.84
N ASP A 85 -7.13 -3.88 -14.62
CA ASP A 85 -8.16 -3.40 -15.53
C ASP A 85 -7.88 -1.93 -15.84
N ARG A 86 -7.87 -1.61 -17.15
CA ARG A 86 -7.68 -0.25 -17.66
C ARG A 86 -8.68 0.74 -17.06
N PHE A 87 -9.87 0.27 -16.68
CA PHE A 87 -10.91 1.12 -16.09
C PHE A 87 -10.58 1.61 -14.68
N TYR A 88 -9.56 1.03 -14.01
CA TYR A 88 -9.09 1.54 -12.71
C TYR A 88 -8.15 2.73 -12.82
N PHE A 89 -7.63 3.04 -14.01
CA PHE A 89 -6.78 4.21 -14.21
C PHE A 89 -7.62 5.48 -14.17
N ASN A 90 -7.22 6.41 -13.32
CA ASN A 90 -7.85 7.71 -13.16
C ASN A 90 -6.79 8.79 -13.36
N SER A 91 -7.10 9.80 -14.18
CA SER A 91 -6.29 11.00 -14.36
C SER A 91 -5.89 11.69 -13.06
N GLY A 92 -6.67 11.52 -11.98
CA GLY A 92 -6.39 12.11 -10.68
C GLY A 92 -5.28 11.43 -9.87
N ASN A 93 -4.71 10.32 -10.32
CA ASN A 93 -3.84 9.48 -9.50
C ASN A 93 -2.53 9.10 -10.21
N VAL A 94 -1.55 8.65 -9.41
CA VAL A 94 -0.32 7.99 -9.88
C VAL A 94 -0.47 6.49 -9.70
N TYR A 95 0.09 5.70 -10.61
CA TYR A 95 0.07 4.24 -10.54
C TYR A 95 1.48 3.69 -10.75
N PHE A 96 1.82 2.66 -9.98
CA PHE A 96 3.03 1.86 -10.21
C PHE A 96 2.63 0.53 -10.81
N MET A 97 3.34 0.09 -11.84
CA MET A 97 3.19 -1.24 -12.43
C MET A 97 4.55 -1.92 -12.48
N ILE A 98 4.62 -3.13 -11.94
CA ILE A 98 5.86 -3.91 -11.96
C ILE A 98 5.83 -4.83 -13.17
N SER A 99 6.93 -4.86 -13.93
CA SER A 99 7.07 -5.77 -15.07
C SER A 99 7.04 -7.24 -14.65
N ALA A 100 6.70 -8.13 -15.58
CA ALA A 100 6.56 -9.56 -15.28
C ALA A 100 7.85 -10.23 -14.78
N ASP A 101 9.01 -9.72 -15.21
CA ASP A 101 10.35 -10.16 -14.82
C ASP A 101 10.90 -9.40 -13.59
N ASN A 102 10.08 -8.52 -12.99
CA ASN A 102 10.44 -7.71 -11.82
C ASN A 102 11.66 -6.77 -12.04
N SER A 103 12.04 -6.50 -13.29
CA SER A 103 13.22 -5.68 -13.64
C SER A 103 12.89 -4.19 -13.82
N LYS A 104 11.63 -3.85 -14.12
CA LYS A 104 11.15 -2.50 -14.40
C LYS A 104 9.98 -2.12 -13.50
N LEU A 105 9.93 -0.84 -13.14
CA LEU A 105 8.80 -0.19 -12.50
C LEU A 105 8.29 0.93 -13.43
N PHE A 106 7.10 0.75 -13.99
CA PHE A 106 6.43 1.81 -14.72
C PHE A 106 5.66 2.69 -13.73
N LYS A 107 5.97 3.98 -13.71
CA LYS A 107 5.28 5.01 -12.95
C LYS A 107 4.40 5.79 -13.91
N TRP A 108 3.12 5.43 -13.97
CA TRP A 108 2.14 6.15 -14.76
C TRP A 108 1.61 7.35 -13.97
N ILE A 109 1.66 8.54 -14.58
CA ILE A 109 1.32 9.80 -13.94
C ILE A 109 0.05 10.37 -14.59
N GLY A 110 -1.06 10.31 -13.87
CA GLY A 110 -2.31 10.94 -14.27
C GLY A 110 -2.16 12.46 -14.32
N GLN A 111 -2.76 13.10 -15.33
CA GLN A 111 -2.63 14.54 -15.57
C GLN A 111 -3.07 15.41 -14.38
N GLY A 112 -4.11 14.96 -13.65
CA GLY A 112 -4.69 15.62 -12.49
C GLY A 112 -4.11 15.18 -11.13
N SER A 113 -3.11 14.30 -11.11
CA SER A 113 -2.45 13.87 -9.87
C SER A 113 -1.75 15.02 -9.15
N ASN A 114 -1.69 14.97 -7.82
CA ASN A 114 -1.06 16.03 -7.04
C ASN A 114 0.47 15.81 -6.89
N GLN A 115 1.22 16.85 -6.47
CA GLN A 115 2.67 16.78 -6.35
C GLN A 115 3.14 15.71 -5.36
N GLN A 116 2.43 15.51 -4.26
CA GLN A 116 2.79 14.53 -3.22
C GLN A 116 2.64 13.09 -3.73
N GLU A 117 1.67 12.84 -4.61
CA GLU A 117 1.51 11.56 -5.30
C GLU A 117 2.61 11.33 -6.33
N ARG A 118 2.96 12.38 -7.09
CA ARG A 118 4.04 12.33 -8.09
C ARG A 118 5.42 12.10 -7.48
N SER A 119 5.67 12.65 -6.30
CA SER A 119 6.93 12.51 -5.57
C SER A 119 6.97 11.29 -4.65
N PHE A 120 5.90 10.48 -4.59
CA PHE A 120 5.88 9.31 -3.73
C PHE A 120 6.74 8.19 -4.32
N GLU A 121 7.71 7.70 -3.54
CA GLU A 121 8.61 6.63 -3.97
C GLU A 121 8.79 5.61 -2.83
N PRO A 122 7.86 4.66 -2.65
CA PRO A 122 8.00 3.63 -1.65
C PRO A 122 9.20 2.75 -2.00
N GLN A 123 10.26 2.83 -1.18
CA GLN A 123 11.55 2.17 -1.40
C GLN A 123 11.42 0.70 -1.85
N LEU A 124 10.44 -0.03 -1.29
CA LEU A 124 10.18 -1.42 -1.61
C LEU A 124 9.86 -1.67 -3.09
N LEU A 125 9.08 -0.78 -3.73
CA LEU A 125 8.71 -0.95 -5.14
C LEU A 125 9.90 -0.60 -6.06
N PHE A 126 10.67 0.42 -5.68
CA PHE A 126 11.74 1.00 -6.49
C PHE A 126 13.05 0.21 -6.43
N SER A 127 13.32 -0.49 -5.33
CA SER A 127 14.59 -1.18 -5.10
C SER A 127 14.89 -2.20 -6.21
N GLY A 128 16.06 -2.03 -6.85
CA GLY A 128 16.61 -2.93 -7.86
C GLY A 128 15.92 -2.90 -9.23
N LYS A 129 15.11 -1.89 -9.53
CA LYS A 129 14.36 -1.79 -10.79
C LYS A 129 14.72 -0.56 -11.59
N GLU A 130 14.70 -0.71 -12.92
CA GLU A 130 14.69 0.41 -13.85
C GLU A 130 13.34 1.15 -13.75
N ILE A 131 13.38 2.46 -13.51
CA ILE A 131 12.17 3.28 -13.36
C ILE A 131 11.83 3.93 -14.70
N ILE A 132 10.60 3.71 -15.17
CA ILE A 132 10.09 4.28 -16.42
C ILE A 132 8.89 5.15 -16.09
N GLU A 133 9.02 6.47 -16.22
CA GLU A 133 7.90 7.39 -16.06
C GLU A 133 7.09 7.49 -17.35
N VAL A 134 5.77 7.40 -17.24
CA VAL A 134 4.83 7.48 -18.36
C VAL A 134 3.76 8.50 -18.00
N LYS A 135 3.65 9.61 -18.73
CA LYS A 135 2.57 10.58 -18.48
C LYS A 135 1.31 10.16 -19.22
N GLN A 136 0.16 10.51 -18.67
CA GLN A 136 -1.11 10.27 -19.35
C GLN A 136 -1.13 10.94 -20.73
N GLY A 137 -1.30 10.14 -21.79
CA GLY A 137 -1.41 10.61 -23.16
C GLY A 137 -0.09 10.63 -23.94
N GLU A 138 1.02 10.26 -23.30
CA GLU A 138 2.32 9.95 -23.92
C GLU A 138 2.48 8.44 -24.10
#